data_AF-A0A815IWS4-F1
#
_entry.id   AF-A0A815IWS4-F1
#
_cell.length_a   1.000
_cell.length_b   1.000
_cell.length_c   1.000
_cell.angle_alpha   90.00
_cell.angle_beta   90.00
_cell.angle_gamma   90.00
#
_symmetry.space_group_name_H-M   'P 1'
#
loop_
_entity.id
_entity.type
_entity.pdbx_description
1 polymer ?
#
loop_
_entity_poly.entity_id
_entity_poly.type
_entity_poly.pdbx_seq_one_letter_code
_entity_poly.pdbx_strand_id
1 'polypeptide(L)'
;MSSGELLRSEAGQFTTARNVKRPSIRLKEALLDNDLYLPLSIIIAQQRRCIVFKFGAQRIERLKLIGSLYDQCQDTMVQFFTFLSNVLTTENFYHKFPSIDNLVLDIHLQVDAAFQISRSLFNLNIQSALIQNYIDAVTVVMSPVLDFVKTLHPQRTWEEMIPQFYLTFCSLSMSNLQVPEIAYKRSIEELELEMTQIDERKELTAAKKRKEKEKIHIIIDKLKEELFKQKEHVERVRNKTKAETITEFLRLCIFPRCLLSEIDALYCAHFIRVIYDLVTPNFSTIICYDRLIYDISYSLASCSENEAIRYGRFLESLLESVMSWHGDKNKFDKVI
;
A
#
# COMPACT_ATOMS: atom_id res chain seq x y z
N MET A 1 -1.48 -8.33 -5.00
CA MET A 1 -0.68 -8.11 -3.77
C MET A 1 -1.39 -7.27 -2.70
N SER A 2 -2.56 -6.71 -2.98
CA SER A 2 -3.35 -5.85 -2.06
C SER A 2 -4.50 -6.57 -1.34
N SER A 3 -4.59 -7.90 -1.47
CA SER A 3 -5.57 -8.75 -0.81
C SER A 3 -5.13 -9.13 0.61
N GLY A 4 -6.04 -9.72 1.39
CA GLY A 4 -5.69 -10.31 2.68
C GLY A 4 -4.64 -11.42 2.58
N GLU A 5 -4.05 -11.78 3.72
CA GLU A 5 -2.90 -12.68 3.78
C GLU A 5 -3.20 -14.05 3.16
N LEU A 6 -4.41 -14.57 3.39
CA LEU A 6 -4.81 -15.87 2.88
C LEU A 6 -4.99 -15.87 1.36
N LEU A 7 -5.67 -14.85 0.81
CA LEU A 7 -5.80 -14.75 -0.65
C LEU A 7 -4.43 -14.55 -1.32
N ARG A 8 -3.51 -13.81 -0.69
CA ARG A 8 -2.13 -13.67 -1.19
C ARG A 8 -1.36 -14.98 -1.14
N SER A 9 -1.52 -15.78 -0.08
CA SER A 9 -0.86 -17.07 0.01
C SER A 9 -1.38 -18.05 -1.04
N GLU A 10 -2.70 -18.08 -1.29
CA GLU A 10 -3.31 -18.93 -2.32
C GLU A 10 -2.95 -18.46 -3.73
N ALA A 11 -3.05 -17.16 -4.03
CA ALA A 11 -2.66 -16.62 -5.34
C ALA A 11 -1.16 -16.81 -5.65
N GLY A 12 -0.29 -16.79 -4.62
CA GLY A 12 1.14 -17.05 -4.75
C GLY A 12 1.51 -18.51 -5.03
N GLN A 13 0.58 -19.47 -4.85
CA GLN A 13 0.84 -20.89 -5.13
C GLN A 13 1.04 -21.17 -6.63
N PHE A 14 0.55 -20.30 -7.52
CA PHE A 14 0.55 -20.54 -8.96
C PHE A 14 1.90 -20.30 -9.66
N THR A 15 2.85 -19.58 -9.07
CA THR A 15 4.08 -19.21 -9.82
C THR A 15 5.42 -19.39 -9.09
N THR A 16 5.53 -19.34 -7.76
CA THR A 16 6.84 -19.51 -7.07
C THR A 16 6.81 -19.64 -5.54
N ALA A 17 5.73 -19.28 -4.85
CA ALA A 17 5.76 -19.03 -3.39
C ALA A 17 5.88 -20.29 -2.50
N ARG A 18 5.53 -21.48 -3.00
CA ARG A 18 5.53 -22.72 -2.20
C ARG A 18 6.93 -23.09 -1.67
N ASN A 19 7.99 -22.67 -2.37
CA ASN A 19 9.38 -22.96 -2.02
C ASN A 19 10.05 -21.90 -1.11
N VAL A 20 9.40 -20.78 -0.83
CA VAL A 20 10.03 -19.65 -0.13
C VAL A 20 9.65 -19.58 1.36
N LYS A 21 8.59 -20.26 1.81
CA LYS A 21 8.11 -20.18 3.21
C LYS A 21 9.17 -20.54 4.26
N ARG A 22 9.87 -21.68 4.09
CA ARG A 22 10.94 -22.10 5.01
C ARG A 22 12.16 -21.15 4.96
N PRO A 23 12.69 -20.79 3.78
CA PRO A 23 13.73 -19.75 3.68
C PRO A 23 13.33 -18.41 4.32
N SER A 24 12.10 -17.94 4.12
CA SER A 24 11.59 -16.70 4.71
C SER A 24 11.58 -16.73 6.24
N ILE A 25 11.18 -17.86 6.84
CA ILE A 25 11.22 -18.03 8.30
C ILE A 25 12.66 -18.03 8.81
N ARG A 26 13.57 -18.74 8.14
CA ARG A 26 15.00 -18.73 8.51
C ARG A 26 15.63 -17.34 8.40
N LEU A 27 15.27 -16.59 7.36
CA LEU A 27 15.73 -15.21 7.20
C LEU A 27 15.17 -14.32 8.31
N LYS A 28 13.89 -14.48 8.67
CA LYS A 28 13.28 -13.78 9.82
C LYS A 28 14.06 -14.07 11.10
N GLU A 29 14.26 -15.35 11.43
CA GLU A 29 14.99 -15.78 12.62
C GLU A 29 16.39 -15.17 12.64
N ALA A 30 17.15 -15.28 11.54
CA ALA A 30 18.49 -14.69 11.46
C ALA A 30 18.50 -13.17 11.63
N LEU A 31 17.51 -12.45 11.09
CA LEU A 31 17.39 -11.00 11.26
C LEU A 31 17.04 -10.61 12.69
N LEU A 32 16.23 -11.42 13.38
CA LEU A 32 15.83 -11.19 14.77
C LEU A 32 16.95 -11.53 15.74
N ASP A 33 17.59 -12.68 15.57
CA ASP A 33 18.68 -13.16 16.44
C ASP A 33 19.87 -12.20 16.46
N ASN A 34 20.05 -11.42 15.39
CA ASN A 34 21.11 -10.43 15.24
C ASN A 34 20.62 -8.97 15.34
N ASP A 35 19.34 -8.72 15.67
CA ASP A 35 18.72 -7.39 15.73
C ASP A 35 18.95 -6.52 14.46
N LEU A 36 19.03 -7.15 13.27
CA LEU A 36 19.37 -6.50 12.00
C LEU A 36 18.19 -5.90 11.26
N TYR A 37 16.95 -6.29 11.58
CA TYR A 37 15.77 -5.88 10.83
C TYR A 37 15.55 -4.35 10.80
N LEU A 38 15.76 -3.66 11.94
CA LEU A 38 15.61 -2.21 12.04
C LEU A 38 16.81 -1.46 11.43
N PRO A 39 18.08 -1.77 11.77
CA PRO A 39 19.24 -1.13 11.14
C PRO A 39 19.24 -1.26 9.62
N LEU A 40 18.94 -2.45 9.07
CA LEU A 40 18.84 -2.64 7.63
C LEU A 40 17.73 -1.79 7.01
N SER A 41 16.57 -1.69 7.69
CA SER A 41 15.47 -0.86 7.19
C SER A 41 15.87 0.61 7.07
N ILE A 42 16.56 1.13 8.09
CA ILE A 42 17.04 2.51 8.14
C ILE A 42 18.12 2.73 7.07
N ILE A 43 19.12 1.86 6.99
CA ILE A 43 20.26 2.00 6.07
C ILE A 43 19.79 1.95 4.62
N ILE A 44 18.89 1.03 4.26
CA ILE A 44 18.35 0.94 2.89
C ILE A 44 17.63 2.25 2.52
N ALA A 45 16.78 2.78 3.41
CA ALA A 45 16.06 4.02 3.17
C ALA A 45 16.99 5.25 3.08
N GLN A 46 18.02 5.34 3.92
CA GLN A 46 19.04 6.39 3.85
C GLN A 46 19.91 6.28 2.60
N GLN A 47 20.23 5.05 2.17
CA GLN A 47 21.05 4.80 0.99
C GLN A 47 20.36 5.28 -0.27
N ARG A 48 19.04 5.06 -0.40
CA ARG A 48 18.23 5.60 -1.49
C ARG A 48 18.45 7.11 -1.67
N ARG A 49 18.38 7.86 -0.56
CA ARG A 49 18.66 9.31 -0.56
C ARG A 49 20.13 9.61 -0.90
N CYS A 50 21.07 8.86 -0.32
CA CYS A 50 22.50 9.07 -0.57
C CYS A 50 22.89 8.88 -2.04
N ILE A 51 22.25 7.96 -2.77
CA ILE A 51 22.51 7.72 -4.20
C ILE A 51 22.35 9.01 -5.00
N VAL A 52 21.24 9.73 -4.81
CA VAL A 52 20.97 10.97 -5.54
C VAL A 52 21.89 12.10 -5.05
N PHE A 53 21.98 12.33 -3.74
CA PHE A 53 22.66 13.52 -3.22
C PHE A 53 24.20 13.42 -3.24
N LYS A 54 24.78 12.26 -2.90
CA LYS A 54 26.25 12.11 -2.83
C LYS A 54 26.84 11.74 -4.18
N PHE A 55 26.24 10.80 -4.91
CA PHE A 55 26.77 10.38 -6.20
C PHE A 55 26.31 11.31 -7.34
N GLY A 56 25.10 11.86 -7.27
CA GLY A 56 24.61 12.83 -8.25
C GLY A 56 25.38 14.14 -8.26
N ALA A 57 25.71 14.70 -7.10
CA ALA A 57 26.48 15.95 -7.01
C ALA A 57 27.93 15.82 -7.52
N GLN A 58 28.53 14.62 -7.45
CA GLN A 58 29.93 14.38 -7.81
C GLN A 58 30.12 13.72 -9.18
N ARG A 59 29.07 13.10 -9.76
CA ARG A 59 29.15 12.27 -10.97
C ARG A 59 27.97 12.47 -11.91
N ILE A 60 27.64 13.74 -12.20
CA ILE A 60 26.55 14.13 -13.12
C ILE A 60 26.69 13.43 -14.50
N GLU A 61 27.92 13.17 -14.93
CA GLU A 61 28.25 12.49 -16.21
C GLU A 61 27.72 11.04 -16.32
N ARG A 62 27.23 10.42 -15.24
CA ARG A 62 26.71 9.04 -15.23
C ARG A 62 25.27 8.94 -14.73
N LEU A 63 24.38 9.83 -15.20
CA LEU A 63 22.97 9.85 -14.81
C LEU A 63 22.27 8.49 -14.93
N LYS A 64 22.54 7.73 -16.01
CA LYS A 64 21.99 6.38 -16.21
C LYS A 64 22.35 5.41 -15.07
N LEU A 65 23.60 5.46 -14.60
CA LEU A 65 24.05 4.63 -13.48
C LEU A 65 23.38 5.05 -12.16
N ILE A 66 23.26 6.35 -11.92
CA ILE A 66 22.62 6.89 -10.71
C ILE A 66 21.13 6.48 -10.67
N GLY A 67 20.41 6.65 -11.79
CA GLY A 67 19.02 6.22 -11.92
C GLY A 67 18.85 4.72 -11.66
N SER A 68 19.70 3.89 -12.30
CA SER A 68 19.66 2.43 -12.08
C SER A 68 19.95 2.01 -10.64
N LEU A 69 20.93 2.65 -9.97
CA LEU A 69 21.23 2.37 -8.57
C LEU A 69 20.07 2.80 -7.65
N TYR A 70 19.48 3.96 -7.92
CA TYR A 70 18.34 4.47 -7.17
C TYR A 70 17.15 3.51 -7.29
N ASP A 71 16.84 3.08 -8.52
CA ASP A 71 15.74 2.14 -8.80
C ASP A 71 15.94 0.80 -8.10
N GLN A 72 17.14 0.21 -8.21
CA GLN A 72 17.47 -1.04 -7.51
C GLN A 72 17.36 -0.89 -6.00
N CYS A 73 17.79 0.25 -5.44
CA CYS A 73 17.68 0.51 -4.01
C CYS A 73 16.23 0.68 -3.57
N GLN A 74 15.42 1.39 -4.35
CA GLN A 74 13.99 1.56 -4.10
C GLN A 74 13.24 0.23 -4.16
N ASP A 75 13.49 -0.60 -5.18
CA ASP A 75 12.87 -1.92 -5.30
C ASP A 75 13.29 -2.83 -4.14
N THR A 76 14.56 -2.82 -3.75
CA THR A 76 15.07 -3.56 -2.58
C THR A 76 14.38 -3.10 -1.31
N MET A 77 14.20 -1.78 -1.13
CA MET A 77 13.50 -1.22 0.02
C MET A 77 12.04 -1.68 0.09
N VAL A 78 11.31 -1.58 -1.02
CA VAL A 78 9.90 -2.01 -1.11
C VAL A 78 9.79 -3.50 -0.84
N GLN A 79 10.65 -4.32 -1.43
CA GLN A 79 10.67 -5.77 -1.21
C GLN A 79 10.95 -6.12 0.26
N PHE A 80 11.97 -5.50 0.86
CA PHE A 80 12.34 -5.75 2.25
C PHE A 80 11.23 -5.34 3.22
N PHE A 81 10.62 -4.15 3.04
CA PHE A 81 9.52 -3.69 3.90
C PHE A 81 8.27 -4.54 3.72
N THR A 82 7.99 -5.00 2.49
CA THR A 82 6.91 -5.95 2.24
C THR A 82 7.16 -7.29 2.92
N PHE A 83 8.41 -7.78 2.93
CA PHE A 83 8.79 -8.98 3.66
C PHE A 83 8.58 -8.80 5.17
N LEU A 84 9.11 -7.72 5.76
CA LEU A 84 8.97 -7.46 7.20
C LEU A 84 7.50 -7.31 7.62
N SER A 85 6.70 -6.58 6.86
CA SER A 85 5.26 -6.39 7.14
C SER A 85 4.43 -7.67 7.00
N ASN A 86 4.89 -8.69 6.28
CA ASN A 86 4.19 -9.97 6.19
C ASN A 86 4.66 -10.98 7.24
N VAL A 87 5.89 -10.84 7.76
CA VAL A 87 6.54 -11.89 8.55
C VAL A 87 6.70 -11.51 10.03
N LEU A 88 6.70 -10.21 10.35
CA LEU A 88 6.82 -9.69 11.72
C LEU A 88 5.49 -9.38 12.39
N THR A 89 4.34 -9.49 11.70
CA THR A 89 3.00 -9.14 12.20
C THR A 89 2.52 -9.89 13.44
N THR A 90 3.19 -10.98 13.82
CA THR A 90 2.70 -11.94 14.82
C THR A 90 3.44 -11.88 16.16
N GLU A 91 4.55 -11.15 16.27
CA GLU A 91 5.41 -11.18 17.46
C GLU A 91 5.76 -9.76 17.91
N ASN A 92 5.88 -9.54 19.22
CA ASN A 92 5.99 -8.26 19.95
C ASN A 92 7.18 -7.32 19.58
N PHE A 93 7.74 -7.43 18.37
CA PHE A 93 8.95 -6.73 17.93
C PHE A 93 8.72 -5.28 17.52
N TYR A 94 7.48 -4.88 17.30
CA TYR A 94 7.14 -3.53 16.90
C TYR A 94 7.39 -2.49 18.00
N HIS A 95 7.47 -2.91 19.27
CA HIS A 95 7.87 -2.02 20.37
C HIS A 95 9.30 -1.48 20.23
N LYS A 96 10.15 -2.13 19.41
CA LYS A 96 11.52 -1.67 19.12
C LYS A 96 11.59 -0.69 17.95
N PHE A 97 10.53 -0.54 17.14
CA PHE A 97 10.53 0.45 16.06
C PHE A 97 10.39 1.86 16.66
N PRO A 98 11.27 2.81 16.29
CA PRO A 98 11.11 4.20 16.68
C PRO A 98 9.77 4.76 16.18
N SER A 99 9.25 5.73 16.90
CA SER A 99 8.10 6.50 16.45
C SER A 99 8.42 7.28 15.17
N ILE A 100 7.39 7.61 14.39
CA ILE A 100 7.56 8.22 13.06
C ILE A 100 8.27 9.58 13.12
N ASP A 101 8.05 10.35 14.20
CA ASP A 101 8.76 11.59 14.49
C ASP A 101 10.26 11.34 14.68
N ASN A 102 10.67 10.34 15.48
CA ASN A 102 12.08 10.00 15.64
C ASN A 102 12.71 9.50 14.32
N LEU A 103 11.98 8.71 13.52
CA LEU A 103 12.44 8.24 12.21
C LEU A 103 12.78 9.41 11.26
N VAL A 104 11.99 10.48 11.31
CA VAL A 104 12.16 11.65 10.41
C VAL A 104 13.10 12.70 11.01
N LEU A 105 12.94 13.03 12.28
CA LEU A 105 13.67 14.13 12.93
C LEU A 105 15.09 13.72 13.34
N ASP A 106 15.25 12.57 13.99
CA ASP A 106 16.56 12.15 14.53
C ASP A 106 17.32 11.26 13.55
N ILE A 107 16.61 10.34 12.88
CA ILE A 107 17.21 9.35 11.96
C ILE A 107 17.24 9.89 10.51
N HIS A 108 16.56 11.02 10.25
CA HIS A 108 16.57 11.73 8.97
C HIS A 108 16.08 10.91 7.77
N LEU A 109 15.13 9.98 7.99
CA LEU A 109 14.43 9.32 6.90
C LEU A 109 13.54 10.31 6.15
N GLN A 110 13.37 10.07 4.85
CA GLN A 110 12.36 10.80 4.08
C GLN A 110 10.96 10.39 4.58
N VAL A 111 10.03 11.35 4.57
CA VAL A 111 8.68 11.20 5.13
C VAL A 111 7.94 10.01 4.48
N ASP A 112 8.07 9.84 3.16
CA ASP A 112 7.47 8.73 2.42
C ASP A 112 7.96 7.35 2.91
N ALA A 113 9.28 7.19 3.11
CA ALA A 113 9.87 5.96 3.62
C ALA A 113 9.47 5.71 5.09
N ALA A 114 9.43 6.76 5.91
CA ALA A 114 9.01 6.67 7.30
C ALA A 114 7.54 6.22 7.43
N PHE A 115 6.64 6.77 6.61
CA PHE A 115 5.26 6.31 6.53
C PHE A 115 5.16 4.88 6.00
N GLN A 116 5.93 4.50 4.98
CA GLN A 116 5.88 3.14 4.43
C GLN A 116 6.20 2.06 5.48
N ILE A 117 7.20 2.31 6.34
CA ILE A 117 7.52 1.43 7.48
C ILE A 117 6.38 1.47 8.51
N SER A 118 5.95 2.68 8.89
CA SER A 118 5.04 2.91 10.01
C SER A 118 3.59 2.49 9.75
N ARG A 119 3.15 2.40 8.48
CA ARG A 119 1.78 1.95 8.09
C ARG A 119 1.37 0.63 8.73
N SER A 120 2.26 -0.35 8.70
CA SER A 120 2.01 -1.66 9.31
C SER A 120 1.90 -1.57 10.83
N LEU A 121 2.72 -0.73 11.46
CA LEU A 121 2.70 -0.46 12.91
C LEU A 121 1.38 0.16 13.34
N PHE A 122 0.87 1.14 12.58
CA PHE A 122 -0.39 1.80 12.89
C PHE A 122 -1.55 0.81 12.91
N ASN A 123 -1.66 -0.04 11.89
CA ASN A 123 -2.74 -1.03 11.82
C ASN A 123 -2.69 -2.01 13.00
N LEU A 124 -1.49 -2.47 13.38
CA LEU A 124 -1.32 -3.37 14.52
C LEU A 124 -1.61 -2.70 15.85
N ASN A 125 -1.17 -1.46 16.05
CA ASN A 125 -1.48 -0.68 17.25
C ASN A 125 -2.98 -0.41 17.38
N ILE A 126 -3.67 -0.17 16.26
CA ILE A 126 -5.13 -0.02 16.23
C ILE A 126 -5.84 -1.34 16.59
N GLN A 127 -5.35 -2.48 16.09
CA GLN A 127 -5.93 -3.79 16.37
C GLN A 127 -5.67 -4.28 17.81
N SER A 128 -4.51 -3.95 18.37
CA SER A 128 -4.09 -4.33 19.73
C SER A 128 -4.64 -3.41 20.81
N ALA A 129 -5.11 -2.21 20.45
CA ALA A 129 -5.81 -1.35 21.37
C ALA A 129 -7.03 -2.08 21.93
N LEU A 130 -7.03 -2.34 23.26
CA LEU A 130 -8.13 -2.96 24.01
C LEU A 130 -9.36 -2.04 24.13
N ILE A 131 -9.66 -1.29 23.07
CA ILE A 131 -10.72 -0.30 23.00
C ILE A 131 -11.87 -0.91 22.21
N GLN A 132 -13.05 -0.96 22.82
CA GLN A 132 -14.26 -1.55 22.23
C GLN A 132 -14.67 -0.89 20.90
N ASN A 133 -14.35 0.40 20.73
CA ASN A 133 -14.68 1.17 19.55
C ASN A 133 -13.46 1.43 18.66
N TYR A 134 -13.51 0.93 17.42
CA TYR A 134 -12.47 1.12 16.42
C TYR A 134 -12.16 2.60 16.15
N ILE A 135 -13.16 3.49 16.19
CA ILE A 135 -12.95 4.92 15.93
C ILE A 135 -12.07 5.55 17.00
N ASP A 136 -12.29 5.18 18.26
CA ASP A 136 -11.54 5.69 19.40
C ASP A 136 -10.11 5.14 19.38
N ALA A 137 -9.92 3.86 19.03
CA ALA A 137 -8.61 3.27 18.81
C ALA A 137 -7.79 4.00 17.75
N VAL A 138 -8.40 4.29 16.59
CA VAL A 138 -7.75 5.06 15.52
C VAL A 138 -7.38 6.46 16.01
N THR A 139 -8.27 7.13 16.73
CA THR A 139 -8.02 8.49 17.24
C THR A 139 -6.84 8.51 18.20
N VAL A 140 -6.78 7.56 19.14
CA VAL A 140 -5.69 7.46 20.12
C VAL A 140 -4.35 7.20 19.44
N VAL A 141 -4.28 6.26 18.49
CA VAL A 141 -3.03 5.92 17.79
C VAL A 141 -2.57 7.03 16.84
N MET A 142 -3.50 7.69 16.16
CA MET A 142 -3.18 8.67 15.12
C MET A 142 -3.02 10.09 15.65
N SER A 143 -3.55 10.45 16.83
CA SER A 143 -3.44 11.82 17.36
C SER A 143 -1.99 12.31 17.53
N PRO A 144 -1.07 11.53 18.14
CA PRO A 144 0.33 11.95 18.24
C PRO A 144 0.99 12.13 16.86
N VAL A 145 0.64 11.26 15.91
CA VAL A 145 1.13 11.33 14.53
C VAL A 145 0.58 12.56 13.82
N LEU A 146 -0.67 12.94 14.08
CA LEU A 146 -1.29 14.15 13.53
C LEU A 146 -0.58 15.41 14.03
N ASP A 147 -0.23 15.46 15.31
CA ASP A 147 0.49 16.60 15.88
C ASP A 147 1.89 16.71 15.28
N PHE A 148 2.58 15.59 15.07
CA PHE A 148 3.82 15.56 14.30
C PHE A 148 3.62 16.04 12.86
N VAL A 149 2.61 15.54 12.14
CA VAL A 149 2.33 15.94 10.75
C VAL A 149 2.17 17.44 10.60
N LYS A 150 1.46 18.11 11.53
CA LYS A 150 1.31 19.57 11.52
C LYS A 150 2.65 20.32 11.52
N THR A 151 3.73 19.71 12.03
CA THR A 151 5.07 20.31 12.06
C THR A 151 5.89 20.08 10.78
N LEU A 152 5.48 19.18 9.89
CA LEU A 152 6.24 18.81 8.68
C LEU A 152 6.26 19.91 7.62
N HIS A 153 5.22 20.73 7.57
CA HIS A 153 5.04 21.78 6.56
C HIS A 153 4.63 23.11 7.20
N PRO A 154 4.90 24.25 6.53
CA PRO A 154 4.48 25.56 7.01
C PRO A 154 2.96 25.65 7.22
N GLN A 155 2.51 26.49 8.15
CA GLN A 155 1.07 26.67 8.45
C GLN A 155 0.25 27.03 7.21
N ARG A 156 0.80 27.83 6.29
CA ARG A 156 0.15 28.17 5.01
C ARG A 156 -0.25 26.93 4.19
N THR A 157 0.58 25.89 4.19
CA THR A 157 0.23 24.63 3.52
C THR A 157 -1.01 24.00 4.16
N TRP A 158 -1.15 24.12 5.48
CA TRP A 158 -2.29 23.60 6.22
C TRP A 158 -3.55 24.48 6.18
N GLU A 159 -3.44 25.70 5.66
CA GLU A 159 -4.59 26.54 5.30
C GLU A 159 -5.25 26.04 3.99
N GLU A 160 -4.45 25.44 3.10
CA GLU A 160 -4.90 24.90 1.81
C GLU A 160 -5.26 23.41 1.89
N MET A 161 -4.70 22.68 2.87
CA MET A 161 -4.89 21.24 3.09
C MET A 161 -5.08 20.91 4.59
N ILE A 162 -6.06 20.09 4.99
CA ILE A 162 -6.26 19.67 6.37
C ILE A 162 -5.22 18.57 6.69
N PRO A 163 -4.44 18.73 7.76
CA PRO A 163 -3.43 17.73 8.18
C PRO A 163 -4.00 16.32 8.37
N GLN A 164 -5.26 16.21 8.80
CA GLN A 164 -5.95 14.94 8.99
C GLN A 164 -6.18 14.20 7.67
N PHE A 165 -6.47 14.92 6.59
CA PHE A 165 -6.62 14.32 5.26
C PHE A 165 -5.27 13.80 4.75
N TYR A 166 -4.21 14.58 4.88
CA TYR A 166 -2.84 14.15 4.56
C TYR A 166 -2.44 12.89 5.33
N LEU A 167 -2.66 12.87 6.66
CA LEU A 167 -2.36 11.72 7.50
C LEU A 167 -3.18 10.49 7.08
N THR A 168 -4.47 10.67 6.79
CA THR A 168 -5.34 9.60 6.32
C THR A 168 -4.81 9.03 5.00
N PHE A 169 -4.46 9.89 4.04
CA PHE A 169 -3.84 9.46 2.80
C PHE A 169 -2.53 8.70 3.04
N CYS A 170 -1.61 9.21 3.87
CA CYS A 170 -0.30 8.60 4.08
C CYS A 170 -0.36 7.28 4.89
N SER A 171 -1.35 7.10 5.75
CA SER A 171 -1.49 5.92 6.62
C SER A 171 -2.22 4.74 5.97
N LEU A 172 -3.06 4.99 4.97
CA LEU A 172 -3.81 3.93 4.29
C LEU A 172 -2.97 3.21 3.23
N SER A 173 -3.38 1.97 2.92
CA SER A 173 -2.84 1.10 1.90
C SER A 173 -3.94 0.68 0.91
N MET A 174 -3.55 0.06 -0.21
CA MET A 174 -4.51 -0.39 -1.24
C MET A 174 -5.60 -1.31 -0.67
N SER A 175 -5.26 -2.17 0.30
CA SER A 175 -6.21 -3.07 0.97
C SER A 175 -7.32 -2.34 1.73
N ASN A 176 -7.13 -1.05 2.04
CA ASN A 176 -8.08 -0.23 2.80
C ASN A 176 -9.05 0.55 1.90
N LEU A 177 -8.79 0.66 0.61
CA LEU A 177 -9.62 1.41 -0.34
C LEU A 177 -10.57 0.52 -1.14
N GLN A 178 -10.14 -0.71 -1.42
CA GLN A 178 -10.88 -1.63 -2.26
C GLN A 178 -10.70 -3.07 -1.78
N VAL A 179 -11.81 -3.81 -1.83
CA VAL A 179 -11.82 -5.26 -1.68
C VAL A 179 -11.72 -5.90 -3.06
N PRO A 180 -10.75 -6.81 -3.31
CA PRO A 180 -10.62 -7.50 -4.58
C PRO A 180 -11.62 -8.65 -4.69
N GLU A 181 -12.92 -8.32 -4.73
CA GLU A 181 -14.02 -9.31 -4.68
C GLU A 181 -13.93 -10.37 -5.78
N ILE A 182 -13.55 -9.95 -7.00
CA ILE A 182 -13.40 -10.85 -8.15
C ILE A 182 -12.33 -11.91 -7.87
N ALA A 183 -11.20 -11.50 -7.27
CA ALA A 183 -10.12 -12.43 -6.95
C ALA A 183 -10.52 -13.41 -5.85
N TYR A 184 -11.23 -12.96 -4.81
CA TYR A 184 -11.77 -13.86 -3.78
C TYR A 184 -12.76 -14.86 -4.37
N LYS A 185 -13.72 -14.40 -5.20
CA LYS A 185 -14.70 -15.28 -5.86
C LYS A 185 -14.01 -16.32 -6.73
N ARG A 186 -13.08 -15.89 -7.58
CA ARG A 186 -12.32 -16.77 -8.45
C ARG A 186 -11.54 -17.83 -7.65
N SER A 187 -10.83 -17.44 -6.59
CA SER A 187 -10.09 -18.40 -5.76
C SER A 187 -11.00 -19.38 -5.02
N ILE A 188 -12.20 -18.93 -4.59
CA ILE A 188 -13.20 -19.83 -4.00
C ILE A 188 -13.71 -20.83 -5.05
N GLU A 189 -14.05 -20.36 -6.25
CA GLU A 189 -14.51 -21.23 -7.35
C GLU A 189 -13.44 -22.25 -7.76
N GLU A 190 -12.17 -21.84 -7.84
CA GLU A 190 -11.04 -22.73 -8.13
C GLU A 190 -10.86 -23.82 -7.04
N LEU A 191 -10.98 -23.46 -5.75
CA LEU A 191 -10.92 -24.40 -4.63
C LEU A 191 -12.13 -25.34 -4.58
N GLU A 192 -13.34 -24.84 -4.90
CA GLU A 192 -14.54 -25.66 -5.03
C GLU A 192 -14.41 -26.67 -6.17
N LEU A 193 -13.78 -26.28 -7.28
CA LEU A 193 -13.46 -27.17 -8.39
C LEU A 193 -12.39 -28.22 -8.00
N GLU A 194 -11.33 -27.83 -7.28
CA GLU A 194 -10.35 -28.79 -6.78
C GLU A 194 -10.99 -29.81 -5.83
N MET A 195 -11.96 -29.36 -5.01
CA MET A 195 -12.70 -30.22 -4.11
C MET A 195 -13.53 -31.29 -4.85
N THR A 196 -14.11 -30.95 -6.00
CA THR A 196 -14.83 -31.95 -6.83
C THR A 196 -13.88 -32.91 -7.53
N GLN A 197 -12.73 -32.44 -8.03
CA GLN A 197 -11.71 -33.27 -8.67
C GLN A 197 -11.03 -34.28 -7.72
N ILE A 198 -10.99 -34.02 -6.41
CA ILE A 198 -10.46 -34.97 -5.41
C ILE A 198 -11.27 -36.29 -5.40
N ASP A 199 -12.57 -36.25 -5.71
CA ASP A 199 -13.38 -37.46 -5.78
C ASP A 199 -12.95 -38.40 -6.90
N GLU A 200 -12.44 -37.85 -8.01
CA GLU A 200 -12.05 -38.59 -9.21
C GLU A 200 -10.68 -39.27 -9.08
N ARG A 201 -9.86 -38.86 -8.10
CA ARG A 201 -8.51 -39.43 -7.89
C ARG A 201 -8.57 -40.85 -7.33
N LYS A 202 -8.40 -41.86 -8.18
CA LYS A 202 -8.49 -43.28 -7.80
C LYS A 202 -7.38 -43.74 -6.84
N GLU A 203 -6.25 -43.02 -6.79
CA GLU A 203 -5.06 -43.37 -5.98
C GLU A 203 -5.20 -43.04 -4.48
N LEU A 204 -6.21 -42.25 -4.08
CA LEU A 204 -6.39 -41.80 -2.70
C LEU A 204 -7.45 -42.64 -1.97
N THR A 205 -7.10 -43.13 -0.77
CA THR A 205 -8.07 -43.75 0.16
C THR A 205 -9.18 -42.76 0.53
N ALA A 206 -10.40 -43.25 0.77
CA ALA A 206 -11.55 -42.43 1.17
C ALA A 206 -11.27 -41.51 2.39
N ALA A 207 -10.50 -42.01 3.36
CA ALA A 207 -10.08 -41.23 4.54
C ALA A 207 -9.13 -40.06 4.19
N LYS A 208 -8.24 -40.23 3.20
CA LYS A 208 -7.35 -39.16 2.71
C LYS A 208 -8.14 -38.11 1.91
N LYS A 209 -9.04 -38.55 1.03
CA LYS A 209 -9.94 -37.65 0.28
C LYS A 209 -10.77 -36.77 1.22
N ARG A 210 -11.36 -37.37 2.25
CA ARG A 210 -12.15 -36.63 3.27
C ARG A 210 -11.30 -35.58 3.99
N LYS A 211 -10.08 -35.93 4.41
CA LYS A 211 -9.15 -34.98 5.06
C LYS A 211 -8.69 -33.84 4.15
N GLU A 212 -8.45 -34.10 2.86
CA GLU A 212 -8.05 -33.06 1.90
C GLU A 212 -9.22 -32.10 1.62
N LYS A 213 -10.43 -32.63 1.43
CA LYS A 213 -11.65 -31.81 1.30
C LYS A 213 -11.91 -30.94 2.53
N GLU A 214 -11.75 -31.50 3.73
CA GLU A 214 -11.94 -30.76 4.97
C GLU A 214 -10.93 -29.60 5.11
N LYS A 215 -9.69 -29.80 4.67
CA LYS A 215 -8.70 -28.70 4.61
C LYS A 215 -9.10 -27.60 3.62
N ILE A 216 -9.54 -27.96 2.42
CA ILE A 216 -9.99 -27.00 1.41
C ILE A 216 -11.21 -26.23 1.91
N HIS A 217 -12.17 -26.92 2.55
CA HIS A 217 -13.36 -26.30 3.12
C HIS A 217 -13.01 -25.26 4.20
N ILE A 218 -12.07 -25.58 5.10
CA ILE A 218 -11.56 -24.63 6.10
C ILE A 218 -10.91 -23.40 5.44
N ILE A 219 -10.18 -23.58 4.34
CA ILE A 219 -9.57 -22.46 3.60
C ILE A 219 -10.65 -21.58 2.96
N ILE A 220 -11.67 -22.16 2.34
CA ILE A 220 -12.81 -21.43 1.76
C ILE A 220 -13.52 -20.61 2.83
N ASP A 221 -13.81 -21.19 3.99
CA ASP A 221 -14.49 -20.49 5.08
C ASP A 221 -13.67 -19.29 5.58
N LYS A 222 -12.36 -19.48 5.73
CA LYS A 222 -11.44 -18.38 6.12
C LYS A 222 -11.35 -17.29 5.06
N LEU A 223 -11.35 -17.64 3.76
CA LEU A 223 -11.36 -16.66 2.67
C LEU A 223 -12.66 -15.84 2.68
N LYS A 224 -13.81 -16.48 2.95
CA LYS A 224 -15.11 -15.79 3.09
C LYS A 224 -15.13 -14.85 4.30
N GLU A 225 -14.57 -15.28 5.44
CA GLU A 225 -14.44 -14.44 6.63
C GLU A 225 -13.51 -13.24 6.39
N GLU A 226 -12.36 -13.46 5.77
CA GLU A 226 -11.39 -12.40 5.40
C GLU A 226 -12.03 -11.38 4.46
N LEU A 227 -12.77 -11.85 3.44
CA LEU A 227 -13.52 -11.01 2.51
C LEU A 227 -14.54 -10.13 3.25
N PHE A 228 -15.32 -10.71 4.17
CA PHE A 228 -16.31 -9.97 4.96
C PHE A 228 -15.65 -8.88 5.82
N LYS A 229 -14.59 -9.22 6.54
CA LYS A 229 -13.82 -8.27 7.38
C LYS A 229 -13.23 -7.14 6.54
N GLN A 230 -12.71 -7.44 5.35
CA GLN A 230 -12.13 -6.42 4.46
C GLN A 230 -13.20 -5.46 3.94
N LYS A 231 -14.41 -5.94 3.62
CA LYS A 231 -15.55 -5.08 3.21
C LYS A 231 -15.92 -4.10 4.30
N GLU A 232 -16.10 -4.59 5.52
CA GLU A 232 -16.45 -3.75 6.66
C GLU A 232 -15.36 -2.70 6.93
N HIS A 233 -14.09 -3.08 6.84
CA HIS A 233 -12.96 -2.16 7.00
C HIS A 233 -12.96 -1.04 5.94
N VAL A 234 -13.15 -1.39 4.66
CA VAL A 234 -13.19 -0.41 3.56
C VAL A 234 -14.34 0.59 3.74
N GLU A 235 -15.53 0.12 4.13
CA GLU A 235 -16.66 1.01 4.40
C GLU A 235 -16.36 1.99 5.55
N ARG A 236 -15.76 1.51 6.64
CA ARG A 236 -15.38 2.38 7.78
C ARG A 236 -14.36 3.45 7.37
N VAL A 237 -13.40 3.12 6.51
CA VAL A 237 -12.36 4.05 6.04
C VAL A 237 -12.95 5.12 5.12
N ARG A 238 -13.85 4.74 4.21
CA ARG A 238 -14.52 5.66 3.28
C ARG A 238 -15.23 6.81 4.01
N ASN A 239 -15.90 6.54 5.13
CA ASN A 239 -16.61 7.55 5.91
C ASN A 239 -15.72 8.64 6.56
N LYS A 240 -14.38 8.51 6.51
CA LYS A 240 -13.44 9.47 7.13
C LYS A 240 -12.78 10.44 6.15
N THR A 241 -12.99 10.28 4.85
CA THR A 241 -12.23 11.04 3.84
C THR A 241 -12.98 12.31 3.46
N LYS A 242 -12.40 13.49 3.74
CA LYS A 242 -12.84 14.82 3.28
C LYS A 242 -11.70 15.45 2.48
N ALA A 243 -11.99 16.24 1.46
CA ALA A 243 -11.03 16.69 0.45
C ALA A 243 -10.97 18.23 0.36
N GLU A 244 -9.91 18.71 -0.27
CA GLU A 244 -9.42 20.09 -0.23
C GLU A 244 -8.88 20.55 -1.59
N THR A 245 -8.13 21.66 -1.59
CA THR A 245 -7.51 22.20 -2.79
C THR A 245 -6.66 21.17 -3.53
N ILE A 246 -6.97 21.02 -4.80
CA ILE A 246 -6.38 20.02 -5.70
C ILE A 246 -4.85 20.19 -5.80
N THR A 247 -4.33 21.42 -5.72
CA THR A 247 -2.89 21.69 -5.88
C THR A 247 -2.05 21.00 -4.81
N GLU A 248 -2.35 21.23 -3.53
CA GLU A 248 -1.56 20.68 -2.43
C GLU A 248 -1.79 19.18 -2.28
N PHE A 249 -3.00 18.69 -2.57
CA PHE A 249 -3.24 17.25 -2.64
C PHE A 249 -2.37 16.57 -3.70
N LEU A 250 -2.29 17.10 -4.92
CA LEU A 250 -1.43 16.52 -5.95
C LEU A 250 0.05 16.57 -5.54
N ARG A 251 0.49 17.71 -5.00
CA ARG A 251 1.89 17.97 -4.61
C ARG A 251 2.37 17.13 -3.42
N LEU A 252 1.59 17.04 -2.35
CA LEU A 252 2.00 16.41 -1.09
C LEU A 252 1.63 14.93 -1.01
N CYS A 253 0.57 14.52 -1.72
CA CYS A 253 0.06 13.15 -1.65
C CYS A 253 0.34 12.37 -2.93
N ILE A 254 -0.23 12.80 -4.05
CA ILE A 254 -0.27 11.97 -5.27
C ILE A 254 1.11 11.81 -5.88
N PHE A 255 1.80 12.90 -6.23
CA PHE A 255 3.10 12.83 -6.91
C PHE A 255 4.18 12.11 -6.10
N PRO A 256 4.35 12.37 -4.78
CA PRO A 256 5.38 11.66 -4.02
C PRO A 256 5.09 10.17 -3.88
N ARG A 257 3.81 9.78 -3.79
CA ARG A 257 3.42 8.40 -3.50
C ARG A 257 3.32 7.53 -4.74
N CYS A 258 2.83 8.05 -5.87
CA CYS A 258 2.62 7.23 -7.07
C CYS A 258 3.93 6.70 -7.68
N LEU A 259 5.07 7.30 -7.32
CA LEU A 259 6.40 6.88 -7.78
C LEU A 259 7.04 5.80 -6.90
N LEU A 260 6.51 5.51 -5.70
CA LEU A 260 7.17 4.64 -4.72
C LEU A 260 7.14 3.16 -5.11
N SER A 261 5.99 2.67 -5.58
CA SER A 261 5.80 1.27 -5.98
C SER A 261 4.63 1.17 -6.96
N GLU A 262 4.54 0.07 -7.69
CA GLU A 262 3.40 -0.20 -8.57
C GLU A 262 2.07 -0.24 -7.78
N ILE A 263 2.09 -0.75 -6.55
CA ILE A 263 0.91 -0.82 -5.69
C ILE A 263 0.53 0.59 -5.22
N ASP A 264 1.50 1.45 -4.91
CA ASP A 264 1.24 2.83 -4.53
C ASP A 264 0.73 3.68 -5.70
N ALA A 265 1.21 3.43 -6.93
CA ALA A 265 0.66 4.03 -8.14
C ALA A 265 -0.85 3.74 -8.29
N LEU A 266 -1.24 2.47 -8.18
CA LEU A 266 -2.65 2.08 -8.21
C LEU A 266 -3.43 2.66 -7.02
N TYR A 267 -2.86 2.61 -5.81
CA TYR A 267 -3.47 3.23 -4.63
C TYR A 267 -3.81 4.69 -4.87
N CYS A 268 -2.90 5.48 -5.46
CA CYS A 268 -3.15 6.89 -5.76
C CYS A 268 -4.35 7.08 -6.71
N ALA A 269 -4.42 6.30 -7.79
CA ALA A 269 -5.54 6.36 -8.73
C ALA A 269 -6.88 5.99 -8.07
N HIS A 270 -6.88 4.91 -7.30
CA HIS A 270 -8.06 4.46 -6.57
C HIS A 270 -8.47 5.43 -5.46
N PHE A 271 -7.53 6.07 -4.78
CA PHE A 271 -7.83 7.07 -3.76
C PHE A 271 -8.57 8.27 -4.36
N ILE A 272 -8.12 8.76 -5.53
CA ILE A 272 -8.82 9.83 -6.26
C ILE A 272 -10.25 9.40 -6.60
N ARG A 273 -10.45 8.15 -7.01
CA ARG A 273 -11.78 7.60 -7.27
C ARG A 273 -12.65 7.51 -6.00
N VAL A 274 -12.07 7.16 -4.85
CA VAL A 274 -12.79 7.14 -3.58
C VAL A 274 -13.22 8.56 -3.17
N ILE A 275 -12.37 9.57 -3.33
CA ILE A 275 -12.75 10.97 -3.10
C ILE A 275 -13.93 11.36 -4.00
N TYR A 276 -13.91 10.94 -5.26
CA TYR A 276 -15.00 11.17 -6.18
C TYR A 276 -16.31 10.51 -5.70
N ASP A 277 -16.27 9.22 -5.36
CA ASP A 277 -17.45 8.46 -4.90
C ASP A 277 -18.06 9.05 -3.61
N LEU A 278 -17.25 9.73 -2.78
CA LEU A 278 -17.69 10.39 -1.55
C LEU A 278 -18.31 11.78 -1.77
N VAL A 279 -18.42 12.24 -3.01
CA VAL A 279 -18.99 13.56 -3.39
C VAL A 279 -18.37 14.67 -2.56
N THR A 280 -17.05 14.67 -2.51
CA THR A 280 -16.35 15.48 -1.54
C THR A 280 -16.44 16.96 -1.91
N PRO A 281 -16.98 17.84 -1.05
CA PRO A 281 -17.21 19.24 -1.39
C PRO A 281 -15.89 19.94 -1.72
N ASN A 282 -15.90 20.83 -2.71
CA ASN A 282 -14.75 21.58 -3.21
C ASN A 282 -13.65 20.76 -3.92
N PHE A 283 -13.89 19.47 -4.19
CA PHE A 283 -12.99 18.65 -5.01
C PHE A 283 -13.59 18.40 -6.39
N SER A 284 -13.08 19.09 -7.41
CA SER A 284 -13.44 18.80 -8.79
C SER A 284 -12.52 17.72 -9.36
N THR A 285 -13.05 16.52 -9.53
CA THR A 285 -12.32 15.40 -10.14
C THR A 285 -11.86 15.74 -11.56
N ILE A 286 -12.66 16.49 -12.33
CA ILE A 286 -12.29 16.94 -13.68
C ILE A 286 -11.05 17.86 -13.62
N ILE A 287 -11.04 18.87 -12.74
CA ILE A 287 -9.88 19.76 -12.59
C ILE A 287 -8.65 18.98 -12.08
N CYS A 288 -8.85 18.00 -11.20
CA CYS A 288 -7.78 17.14 -10.73
C CYS A 288 -7.15 16.34 -11.87
N TYR A 289 -7.96 15.77 -12.76
CA TYR A 289 -7.49 14.99 -13.90
C TYR A 289 -6.84 15.89 -14.96
N ASP A 290 -7.44 17.04 -15.24
CA ASP A 290 -6.87 18.04 -16.15
C ASP A 290 -5.45 18.43 -15.69
N ARG A 291 -5.26 18.80 -14.42
CA ARG A 291 -3.93 19.14 -13.90
C ARG A 291 -2.92 18.00 -13.92
N LEU A 292 -3.37 16.75 -13.84
CA LEU A 292 -2.50 15.57 -13.91
C LEU A 292 -2.06 15.26 -15.35
N ILE A 293 -2.88 15.58 -16.34
CA ILE A 293 -2.69 15.20 -17.76
C ILE A 293 -2.16 16.37 -18.60
N TYR A 294 -2.48 17.61 -18.24
CA TYR A 294 -2.23 18.81 -19.05
C TYR A 294 -0.74 19.03 -19.36
N ASP A 295 0.16 18.83 -18.39
CA ASP A 295 1.60 18.86 -18.64
C ASP A 295 2.35 17.80 -17.81
N ILE A 296 2.53 16.64 -18.42
CA ILE A 296 3.28 15.52 -17.83
C ILE A 296 4.80 15.66 -18.01
N SER A 297 5.26 16.61 -18.82
CA SER A 297 6.62 16.65 -19.35
C SER A 297 7.65 16.81 -18.22
N TYR A 298 7.40 17.76 -17.31
CA TYR A 298 8.30 18.01 -16.18
C TYR A 298 8.29 16.88 -15.17
N SER A 299 7.11 16.31 -14.87
CA SER A 299 6.99 15.16 -13.98
C SER A 299 7.79 13.97 -14.52
N LEU A 300 7.63 13.66 -15.81
CA LEU A 300 8.32 12.55 -16.46
C LEU A 300 9.83 12.79 -16.58
N ALA A 301 10.25 14.03 -16.90
CA ALA A 301 11.66 14.38 -17.03
C ALA A 301 12.44 14.29 -15.71
N SER A 302 11.74 14.34 -14.57
CA SER A 302 12.35 14.22 -13.24
C SER A 302 12.39 12.78 -12.70
N CYS A 303 11.72 11.84 -13.36
CA CYS A 303 11.64 10.44 -12.94
C CYS A 303 12.88 9.64 -13.35
N SER A 304 13.23 8.64 -12.54
CA SER A 304 14.00 7.50 -13.01
C SER A 304 13.21 6.64 -14.00
N GLU A 305 13.84 5.59 -14.56
CA GLU A 305 13.18 4.67 -15.48
C GLU A 305 12.03 3.91 -14.80
N ASN A 306 12.25 3.38 -13.59
CA ASN A 306 11.18 2.67 -12.87
C ASN A 306 10.12 3.62 -12.32
N GLU A 307 10.47 4.83 -11.91
CA GLU A 307 9.49 5.85 -11.50
C GLU A 307 8.57 6.23 -12.66
N ALA A 308 9.11 6.40 -13.88
CA ALA A 308 8.34 6.67 -15.08
C ALA A 308 7.37 5.53 -15.41
N ILE A 309 7.79 4.28 -15.26
CA ILE A 309 6.93 3.10 -15.42
C ILE A 309 5.78 3.12 -14.41
N ARG A 310 6.06 3.37 -13.14
CA ARG A 310 5.04 3.45 -12.08
C ARG A 310 4.07 4.61 -12.32
N TYR A 311 4.57 5.77 -12.73
CA TYR A 311 3.74 6.90 -13.11
C TYR A 311 2.84 6.58 -14.31
N GLY A 312 3.37 5.87 -15.31
CA GLY A 312 2.59 5.38 -16.45
C GLY A 312 1.44 4.47 -16.03
N ARG A 313 1.66 3.55 -15.07
CA ARG A 313 0.59 2.70 -14.50
C ARG A 313 -0.46 3.50 -13.75
N PHE A 314 -0.05 4.53 -13.01
CA PHE A 314 -0.98 5.45 -12.38
C PHE A 314 -1.86 6.17 -13.42
N LEU A 315 -1.26 6.72 -14.47
CA LEU A 315 -1.98 7.39 -15.56
C LEU A 315 -2.91 6.44 -16.32
N GLU A 316 -2.47 5.21 -16.60
CA GLU A 316 -3.30 4.16 -17.23
C GLU A 316 -4.59 3.94 -16.44
N SER A 317 -4.49 3.76 -15.12
CA SER A 317 -5.65 3.56 -14.25
C SER A 317 -6.58 4.79 -14.16
N LEU A 318 -6.03 6.01 -14.23
CA LEU A 318 -6.84 7.22 -14.33
C LEU A 318 -7.59 7.28 -15.65
N LEU A 319 -6.91 7.00 -16.76
CA LEU A 319 -7.49 7.05 -18.10
C LEU A 319 -8.60 6.00 -18.28
N GLU A 320 -8.51 4.83 -17.65
CA GLU A 320 -9.63 3.88 -17.60
C GLU A 320 -10.91 4.51 -17.03
N SER A 321 -10.79 5.30 -15.97
CA SER A 321 -11.93 6.02 -15.38
C SER A 321 -12.48 7.08 -16.33
N VAL A 322 -11.61 7.86 -16.98
CA VAL A 322 -12.01 8.86 -17.99
C VAL A 322 -12.72 8.20 -19.16
N MET A 323 -12.16 7.11 -19.68
CA MET A 323 -12.73 6.36 -20.80
C MET A 323 -14.11 5.78 -20.44
N SER A 324 -14.30 5.31 -19.20
CA SER A 324 -15.62 4.88 -18.74
C SER A 324 -16.63 6.03 -18.66
N TRP A 325 -16.22 7.27 -18.36
CA TRP A 325 -17.11 8.42 -18.37
C TRP A 325 -17.44 8.87 -19.78
N HIS A 326 -16.42 8.91 -20.66
CA HIS A 326 -16.60 9.22 -22.07
C HIS A 326 -17.55 8.24 -22.77
N GLY A 327 -17.49 6.95 -22.44
CA GLY A 327 -18.34 5.91 -23.03
C GLY A 327 -19.79 5.87 -22.53
N ASP A 328 -20.14 6.62 -21.49
CA ASP A 328 -21.49 6.59 -20.88
C ASP A 328 -21.88 7.97 -20.35
N LYS A 329 -22.77 8.64 -21.11
CA LYS A 329 -23.27 9.98 -20.77
C LYS A 329 -23.88 10.04 -19.36
N ASN A 330 -24.58 9.00 -18.92
CA ASN A 330 -25.20 8.99 -17.58
C ASN A 330 -24.16 8.92 -16.46
N LYS A 331 -22.97 8.35 -16.73
CA LYS A 331 -21.85 8.38 -15.79
C LYS A 331 -21.17 9.73 -15.81
N PHE A 332 -20.98 10.34 -16.99
CA PHE A 332 -20.38 11.66 -17.12
C PHE A 332 -21.21 12.76 -16.45
N ASP A 333 -22.53 12.74 -16.62
CA ASP A 333 -23.45 13.73 -16.04
C ASP A 333 -23.49 13.67 -14.48
N LYS A 334 -22.93 12.61 -13.87
CA LYS A 334 -22.74 12.52 -12.40
C LYS A 334 -21.38 13.05 -11.93
N VAL A 335 -20.45 13.29 -12.86
CA VAL A 335 -19.09 13.75 -12.58
C VAL A 335 -18.99 15.27 -12.57
N ILE A 336 -19.85 15.93 -13.35
CA ILE A 336 -20.09 17.38 -13.35
C ILE A 336 -20.96 17.72 -12.14
#